data_AF-A0A0G0A8W1-F1
#
_entry.id   AF-A0A0G0A8W1-F1
#
_cell.length_a   1.000
_cell.length_b   1.000
_cell.length_c   1.000
_cell.angle_alpha   90.00
_cell.angle_beta   90.00
_cell.angle_gamma   90.00
#
_symmetry.space_group_name_H-M   'P 1'
#
loop_
_entity.id
_entity.type
_entity.pdbx_description
1 polymer ?
#
loop_
_entity_poly.entity_id
_entity_poly.type
_entity_poly.pdbx_seq_one_letter_code
_entity_poly.pdbx_strand_id
1 'polypeptide(L)'
;MSSLPNSLKNISLFLERLPGIGEKTANRLAFFLLNLPEEDLKEFAENVATLKSKTKLCKNCFNFTEKEVCEICDNNERDHSIICVVETVLDLLSFEQGRIYNGVYHVLHGKIGHSSVHQ
;
A
#
# COMPACT_ATOMS: atom_id res chain seq x y z
N MET A 1 -17.88 -0.38 27.86
CA MET A 1 -17.49 0.53 26.74
C MET A 1 -17.99 1.97 26.92
N SER A 2 -18.45 2.36 28.12
CA SER A 2 -19.03 3.67 28.41
C SER A 2 -18.09 4.56 29.24
N SER A 3 -16.93 4.96 28.71
CA SER A 3 -16.19 6.15 29.19
C SER A 3 -14.97 6.57 28.35
N LEU A 4 -14.80 6.09 27.10
CA LEU A 4 -13.64 6.54 26.30
C LEU A 4 -13.89 7.93 25.69
N PRO A 5 -12.87 8.82 25.66
CA PRO A 5 -12.93 10.08 24.94
C PRO A 5 -13.26 9.86 23.45
N ASN A 6 -13.98 10.81 22.85
CA ASN A 6 -14.42 10.69 21.46
C ASN A 6 -13.24 10.58 20.46
N SER A 7 -12.12 11.25 20.73
CA SER A 7 -10.90 11.16 19.92
C SER A 7 -10.39 9.72 19.80
N LEU A 8 -10.33 9.00 20.92
CA LEU A 8 -9.87 7.61 20.96
C LEU A 8 -10.86 6.63 20.31
N LYS A 9 -12.17 6.88 20.49
CA LYS A 9 -13.21 6.08 19.82
C LYS A 9 -13.14 6.20 18.30
N ASN A 10 -12.97 7.42 17.80
CA ASN A 10 -12.96 7.70 16.37
C ASN A 10 -11.79 6.99 15.66
N ILE A 11 -10.58 7.06 16.24
CA ILE A 11 -9.42 6.38 15.65
C ILE A 11 -9.56 4.86 15.73
N SER A 12 -10.07 4.32 16.84
CA SER A 12 -10.32 2.88 16.98
C SER A 12 -11.31 2.37 15.93
N LEU A 13 -12.46 3.05 15.77
CA LEU A 13 -13.46 2.68 14.77
C LEU A 13 -12.90 2.76 13.33
N PHE A 14 -12.02 3.72 13.05
CA PHE A 14 -11.36 3.80 11.74
C PHE A 14 -10.43 2.60 11.51
N LEU A 15 -9.61 2.25 12.50
CA LEU A 15 -8.68 1.13 12.43
C LEU A 15 -9.40 -0.22 12.27
N GLU A 16 -10.56 -0.39 12.90
CA GLU A 16 -11.40 -1.59 12.75
C GLU A 16 -11.91 -1.81 11.32
N ARG A 17 -12.02 -0.75 10.50
CA ARG A 17 -12.44 -0.87 9.09
C ARG A 17 -11.33 -1.40 8.19
N LEU A 18 -10.10 -1.50 8.67
CA LEU A 18 -8.98 -2.01 7.89
C LEU A 18 -9.04 -3.54 7.80
N PRO A 19 -8.70 -4.13 6.64
CA PRO A 19 -8.75 -5.57 6.46
C PRO A 19 -7.87 -6.28 7.49
N GLY A 20 -8.43 -7.26 8.20
CA GLY A 20 -7.71 -8.06 9.20
C GLY A 20 -7.60 -7.43 10.60
N ILE A 21 -8.22 -6.26 10.85
CA ILE A 21 -8.21 -5.61 12.17
C ILE A 21 -9.61 -5.69 12.80
N GLY A 22 -9.75 -6.47 13.88
CA GLY A 22 -10.97 -6.48 14.70
C GLY A 22 -10.93 -5.47 15.84
N GLU A 23 -12.09 -5.21 16.47
CA GLU A 23 -12.30 -4.25 17.56
C GLU A 23 -11.21 -4.28 18.65
N LYS A 24 -10.84 -5.47 19.14
CA LYS A 24 -9.80 -5.63 20.18
C LYS A 24 -8.43 -5.13 19.72
N THR A 25 -8.06 -5.45 18.49
CA THR A 25 -6.80 -5.00 17.88
C THR A 25 -6.84 -3.51 17.60
N ALA A 26 -7.97 -3.00 17.09
CA ALA A 26 -8.17 -1.58 16.83
C ALA A 26 -8.02 -0.73 18.09
N ASN A 27 -8.65 -1.15 19.20
CA ASN A 27 -8.49 -0.50 20.50
C ASN A 27 -7.04 -0.52 20.97
N ARG A 28 -6.34 -1.67 20.87
CA ARG A 28 -4.93 -1.78 21.25
C ARG A 28 -4.04 -0.82 20.43
N LEU A 29 -4.28 -0.71 19.12
CA LEU A 29 -3.56 0.21 18.25
C LEU A 29 -3.88 1.67 18.59
N ALA A 30 -5.15 2.00 18.86
CA ALA A 30 -5.55 3.34 19.30
C ALA A 30 -4.82 3.78 20.57
N PHE A 31 -4.72 2.90 21.57
CA PHE A 31 -3.95 3.18 22.79
C PHE A 31 -2.44 3.23 22.55
N PHE A 32 -1.92 2.45 21.60
CA PHE A 32 -0.51 2.54 21.20
C PHE A 32 -0.20 3.92 20.58
N LEU A 33 -1.04 4.41 19.66
CA LEU A 33 -0.87 5.73 19.03
C LEU A 33 -0.88 6.87 20.06
N LEU A 34 -1.65 6.74 21.14
CA LEU A 34 -1.68 7.75 22.22
C LEU A 34 -0.37 7.84 23.00
N ASN A 35 0.42 6.76 23.03
CA ASN A 35 1.70 6.71 23.73
C ASN A 35 2.90 7.01 22.83
N LEU A 36 2.69 7.24 21.53
CA LEU A 36 3.77 7.63 20.63
C LEU A 36 4.25 9.06 20.94
N PRO A 37 5.53 9.37 20.70
CA PRO A 37 6.00 10.74 20.62
C PRO A 37 5.14 11.56 19.65
N GLU A 38 4.90 12.83 19.99
CA GLU A 38 4.05 13.71 19.16
C GLU A 38 4.62 13.88 17.74
N GLU A 39 5.94 13.87 17.60
CA GLU A 39 6.65 13.95 16.32
C GLU A 39 6.35 12.74 15.43
N ASP A 40 6.49 11.51 15.96
CA ASP A 40 6.18 10.28 15.23
C ASP A 40 4.70 10.21 14.84
N LEU A 41 3.79 10.68 15.70
CA LEU A 41 2.36 10.71 15.42
C LEU A 41 2.03 11.68 14.28
N LYS A 42 2.69 12.85 14.23
CA LYS A 42 2.54 13.83 13.15
C LYS A 42 3.09 13.28 11.84
N GLU A 43 4.28 12.69 11.86
CA GLU A 43 4.90 12.08 10.68
C GLU A 43 4.00 10.97 10.11
N PHE A 44 3.47 10.10 10.97
CA PHE A 44 2.52 9.07 10.55
C PHE A 44 1.27 9.68 9.90
N ALA A 45 0.68 10.71 10.49
CA ALA A 45 -0.50 11.38 9.95
C ALA A 45 -0.22 12.01 8.57
N GLU A 46 0.93 12.64 8.39
CA GLU A 46 1.36 13.23 7.12
C GLU A 46 1.61 12.18 6.03
N ASN A 47 2.28 11.07 6.38
CA ASN A 47 2.51 9.96 5.48
C ASN A 47 1.19 9.33 5.00
N VAL A 48 0.23 9.13 5.91
CA VAL A 48 -1.11 8.63 5.56
C VAL A 48 -1.86 9.65 4.69
N ALA A 49 -1.82 10.93 5.03
CA ALA A 49 -2.51 11.99 4.30
C ALA A 49 -1.98 12.16 2.87
N THR A 50 -0.67 11.97 2.66
CA THR A 50 -0.02 12.15 1.36
C THR A 50 0.10 10.86 0.54
N LEU A 51 -0.21 9.69 1.12
CA LEU A 51 -0.08 8.38 0.47
C LEU A 51 -0.73 8.34 -0.91
N LYS A 52 -2.00 8.75 -1.02
CA LYS A 52 -2.74 8.73 -2.30
C LYS A 52 -2.28 9.78 -3.30
N SER A 53 -1.79 10.94 -2.85
CA SER A 53 -1.40 12.03 -3.75
C SER A 53 0.02 11.88 -4.28
N LYS A 54 0.92 11.26 -3.50
CA LYS A 54 2.29 10.96 -3.91
C LYS A 54 2.41 9.68 -4.72
N THR A 55 1.55 8.69 -4.46
CA THR A 55 1.57 7.42 -5.20
C THR A 55 0.89 7.57 -6.56
N LYS A 56 1.64 7.30 -7.63
CA LYS A 56 1.17 7.31 -9.02
C LYS A 56 1.46 5.97 -9.68
N LEU A 57 0.89 5.76 -10.86
CA LEU A 57 1.20 4.62 -11.71
C LEU A 57 2.30 4.97 -12.69
N CYS A 58 3.30 4.09 -12.82
CA CYS A 58 4.33 4.17 -13.84
C CYS A 58 3.68 4.18 -15.23
N LYS A 59 4.14 5.09 -16.10
CA LYS A 59 3.64 5.20 -17.49
C LYS A 59 3.83 3.93 -18.34
N ASN A 60 4.82 3.10 -18.01
CA ASN A 60 5.20 1.94 -18.83
C ASN A 60 4.59 0.64 -18.32
N CYS A 61 4.66 0.39 -17.01
CA CYS A 61 4.31 -0.91 -16.42
C CYS A 61 3.16 -0.85 -15.42
N PHE A 62 2.61 0.34 -15.14
CA PHE A 62 1.56 0.55 -14.14
C PHE A 62 1.91 0.08 -12.72
N ASN A 63 3.19 -0.08 -12.38
CA ASN A 63 3.63 -0.23 -10.99
C ASN A 63 3.44 1.08 -10.19
N PHE A 64 3.33 1.00 -8.87
CA PHE A 64 3.35 2.19 -8.01
C PHE A 64 4.72 2.86 -7.99
N THR A 65 4.75 4.18 -8.12
CA THR A 65 5.95 5.02 -8.06
C THR A 65 5.56 6.47 -7.74
N GLU A 66 6.53 7.26 -7.27
CA GLU A 66 6.36 8.72 -7.14
C GLU A 66 6.89 9.49 -8.38
N LYS A 67 7.57 8.78 -9.30
CA LYS A 67 8.15 9.30 -10.55
C LYS A 67 7.19 9.05 -11.74
N GLU A 68 7.50 9.60 -12.91
CA GLU A 68 6.77 9.30 -14.14
C GLU A 68 7.03 7.86 -14.64
N VAL A 69 8.25 7.37 -14.42
CA VAL A 69 8.71 6.02 -14.75
C VAL A 69 9.32 5.40 -13.49
N CYS A 70 8.95 4.16 -13.17
CA CYS A 70 9.47 3.47 -11.99
C CYS A 70 10.92 3.01 -12.21
N GLU A 71 11.61 2.73 -11.10
CA GLU A 71 13.04 2.37 -11.11
C GLU A 71 13.33 1.07 -11.85
N ILE A 72 12.35 0.16 -11.94
CA ILE A 72 12.47 -1.07 -12.72
C ILE A 72 12.48 -0.76 -14.22
N CYS A 73 11.59 0.13 -14.68
CA CYS A 73 11.51 0.51 -16.08
C CYS A 73 12.64 1.46 -16.51
N ASP A 74 13.22 2.21 -15.58
CA ASP A 74 14.35 3.12 -15.84
C ASP A 74 15.72 2.40 -15.80
N ASN A 75 15.75 1.13 -15.36
CA ASN A 75 16.99 0.37 -15.25
C ASN A 75 17.39 -0.27 -16.60
N ASN A 76 18.53 0.17 -17.15
CA ASN A 76 19.09 -0.32 -18.42
C ASN A 76 19.79 -1.69 -18.32
N GLU A 77 20.07 -2.19 -17.11
CA GLU A 77 20.65 -3.53 -16.89
C GLU A 77 19.60 -4.64 -16.99
N ARG A 78 18.31 -4.27 -17.04
CA ARG A 78 17.20 -5.20 -17.18
C ARG A 78 16.94 -5.55 -18.64
N ASP A 79 16.40 -6.74 -18.84
CA ASP A 79 15.99 -7.19 -20.17
C ASP A 79 14.59 -6.66 -20.51
N HIS A 80 14.55 -5.59 -21.30
CA HIS A 80 13.31 -4.96 -21.78
C HIS A 80 12.62 -5.75 -22.91
N SER A 81 13.24 -6.82 -23.42
CA SER A 81 12.63 -7.68 -24.45
C SER A 81 11.63 -8.69 -23.87
N ILE A 82 11.65 -8.89 -22.55
CA ILE A 82 10.80 -9.84 -21.84
C ILE A 82 10.00 -9.10 -20.77
N ILE A 83 8.67 -9.28 -20.81
CA ILE A 83 7.73 -8.65 -19.88
C ILE A 83 7.06 -9.73 -19.02
N CYS A 84 7.17 -9.62 -17.70
CA CYS A 84 6.40 -10.41 -16.75
C CYS A 84 5.09 -9.71 -16.39
N VAL A 85 3.97 -10.27 -16.85
CA VAL A 85 2.64 -9.75 -16.54
C VAL A 85 2.18 -10.29 -15.18
N VAL A 86 1.79 -9.41 -14.28
CA VAL A 86 1.33 -9.75 -12.93
C VAL A 86 -0.05 -9.17 -12.63
N GLU A 87 -0.82 -9.82 -11.76
CA GLU A 87 -2.17 -9.37 -11.38
C GLU A 87 -2.10 -8.10 -10.53
N THR A 88 -1.25 -8.09 -9.50
CA THR A 88 -1.13 -7.00 -8.53
C THR A 88 0.31 -6.54 -8.33
N VAL A 89 0.49 -5.37 -7.73
CA VAL A 89 1.83 -4.87 -7.34
C VAL A 89 2.49 -5.77 -6.28
N LEU A 90 1.69 -6.45 -5.44
CA LEU A 90 2.23 -7.37 -4.43
C LEU A 90 2.91 -8.58 -5.06
N ASP A 91 2.41 -9.05 -6.20
CA ASP A 91 3.03 -10.14 -6.96
C ASP A 91 4.40 -9.69 -7.49
N LEU A 92 4.48 -8.49 -8.09
CA LEU A 92 5.75 -7.89 -8.54
C LEU A 92 6.76 -7.80 -7.39
N LEU A 93 6.36 -7.28 -6.23
CA LEU A 93 7.25 -7.15 -5.08
C LEU A 93 7.78 -8.50 -4.61
N SER A 94 6.99 -9.56 -4.73
CA SER A 94 7.40 -10.91 -4.36
C SER A 94 8.52 -11.44 -5.28
N PHE A 95 8.44 -11.17 -6.59
CA PHE A 95 9.53 -11.49 -7.54
C PHE A 95 10.81 -10.71 -7.23
N GLU A 96 10.68 -9.41 -6.97
CA GLU A 96 11.81 -8.52 -6.68
C GLU A 96 12.53 -8.89 -5.38
N GLN A 97 11.78 -9.21 -4.31
CA GLN A 97 12.36 -9.71 -3.05
C GLN A 97 13.14 -11.01 -3.25
N GLY A 98 12.66 -11.90 -4.13
CA GLY A 98 13.36 -13.13 -4.48
C GLY A 98 14.60 -12.94 -5.36
N ARG A 99 14.75 -11.79 -6.04
CA ARG A 99 15.80 -11.52 -7.03
C ARG A 99 15.92 -12.60 -8.12
N ILE A 100 14.78 -13.18 -8.49
CA ILE A 100 14.68 -14.32 -9.42
C ILE A 100 14.40 -13.90 -10.87
N TYR A 101 14.21 -12.61 -11.13
CA TYR A 101 13.80 -12.11 -12.44
C TYR A 101 14.53 -10.81 -12.79
N ASN A 102 15.08 -10.72 -14.01
CA ASN A 102 15.83 -9.57 -14.51
C ASN A 102 15.12 -8.81 -15.65
N GLY A 103 13.90 -9.20 -16.00
CA GLY A 103 13.11 -8.46 -16.99
C GLY A 103 12.34 -7.30 -16.36
N VAL A 104 11.43 -6.73 -17.15
CA VAL A 104 10.46 -5.71 -16.69
C VAL A 104 9.08 -6.31 -16.47
N TYR A 105 8.19 -5.57 -15.81
CA TYR A 105 6.85 -6.06 -15.49
C TYR A 105 5.77 -5.28 -16.22
N HIS A 106 4.55 -5.80 -16.15
CA HIS A 106 3.32 -5.07 -16.43
C HIS A 106 2.26 -5.49 -15.40
N VAL A 107 1.70 -4.53 -14.67
CA VAL A 107 0.73 -4.77 -13.59
C VAL A 107 -0.68 -4.53 -14.08
N LEU A 108 -1.54 -5.54 -13.96
CA LEU A 108 -2.92 -5.51 -14.47
C LEU A 108 -3.92 -4.80 -13.54
N HIS A 109 -3.61 -4.71 -12.24
CA HIS A 109 -4.52 -4.21 -11.18
C HIS A 109 -5.81 -5.02 -11.02
N GLY A 110 -5.72 -6.32 -11.27
CA GLY A 110 -6.82 -7.26 -11.09
C GLY A 110 -6.90 -8.28 -12.21
N LYS A 111 -7.98 -9.08 -12.16
CA LYS A 111 -8.24 -10.17 -13.10
C LYS A 111 -9.65 -10.11 -13.66
N ILE A 112 -9.82 -10.72 -14.82
CA ILE A 112 -11.13 -10.93 -15.42
C ILE A 112 -11.83 -12.05 -14.62
N GLY A 113 -12.99 -11.74 -14.04
CA GLY A 113 -13.78 -12.68 -13.26
C GLY A 113 -15.26 -12.30 -13.23
N HIS A 114 -16.12 -13.27 -12.92
CA HIS A 114 -17.59 -13.08 -12.93
C HIS A 114 -18.12 -12.18 -11.80
N SER A 115 -17.27 -11.72 -10.88
CA SER A 115 -17.68 -11.05 -9.62
C SER A 115 -17.09 -9.63 -9.46
N SER A 116 -16.48 -9.08 -10.51
CA SER A 116 -15.68 -7.85 -10.45
C SER A 116 -16.52 -6.56 -10.44
N VAL A 117 -17.51 -6.44 -9.54
CA VAL A 117 -18.37 -5.24 -9.42
C VAL A 117 -18.01 -4.36 -8.21
N HIS A 118 -17.07 -4.77 -7.35
CA HIS A 118 -16.67 -3.95 -6.20
C HIS A 118 -15.15 -3.82 -6.12
N GLN A 119 -14.61 -2.87 -6.88
CA GLN A 119 -13.45 -2.07 -6.48
C GLN A 119 -13.94 -0.63 -6.26
#